data_AF-A0A329EGF3-F1
#
_entry.id   AF-A0A329EGF3-F1
#
_cell.length_a   1.000
_cell.length_b   1.000
_cell.length_c   1.000
_cell.angle_alpha   90.00
_cell.angle_beta   90.00
_cell.angle_gamma   90.00
#
_symmetry.space_group_name_H-M   'P 1'
#
loop_
_entity.id
_entity.type
_entity.pdbx_description
1 polymer ?
#
loop_
_entity_poly.entity_id
_entity_poly.type
_entity_poly.pdbx_seq_one_letter_code
_entity_poly.pdbx_strand_id
1 'polypeptide(L)'
;MASSSTPFHECRTYYLKSGYFSKFVEIGNKEEFKESNTILFLRNLSDVSDSLKALENEREQRLLDQQEIITILGEILESRSGETGSHVKRVARVAGHLAELYGLSSYDVDLIKTVAPLHDVGKVAIADEILNKPRELTYDEFELIKTHTSKGYDILSASNSEMMRMAATVAHEHHEKWDGSGYPCGKAGIQIHIFARIVSIADVFDALLMVRPYKKPWSNKDVFNFFGLQSGKHFDPDLCQIFIDNFEEFCDLHKSINAEVFNSTELAPYISTPISALVL
;
A
#
# COMPACT_ATOMS: atom_id res chain seq x y z
N MET A 1 48.03 18.00 74.21
CA MET A 1 46.81 17.36 73.69
C MET A 1 46.15 18.33 72.73
N ALA A 2 46.41 18.18 71.43
CA ALA A 2 45.72 18.91 70.38
C ALA A 2 44.68 17.96 69.79
N SER A 3 43.40 18.22 70.02
CA SER A 3 42.30 17.48 69.39
C SER A 3 42.03 18.12 68.02
N SER A 4 42.54 17.49 66.96
CA SER A 4 42.21 17.84 65.58
C SER A 4 40.75 17.45 65.30
N SER A 5 39.84 18.42 65.29
CA SER A 5 38.49 18.23 64.75
C SER A 5 38.56 18.30 63.23
N THR A 6 38.41 17.16 62.56
CA THR A 6 38.14 17.11 61.13
C THR A 6 36.79 17.78 60.82
N PRO A 7 36.67 18.56 59.73
CA PRO A 7 35.39 19.13 59.35
C PRO A 7 34.51 18.01 58.81
N PHE A 8 33.36 17.77 59.45
CA PHE A 8 32.31 16.95 58.88
C PHE A 8 31.80 17.64 57.61
N HIS A 9 32.11 17.08 56.44
CA HIS A 9 31.40 17.45 55.22
C HIS A 9 29.96 16.95 55.37
N GLU A 10 29.03 17.90 55.54
CA GLU A 10 27.60 17.63 55.72
C GLU A 10 27.02 17.11 54.39
N CYS A 11 27.09 15.80 54.17
CA CYS A 11 26.51 15.16 53.00
C CYS A 11 24.99 15.22 53.10
N ARG A 12 24.32 15.83 52.11
CA ARG A 12 22.85 15.88 52.06
C ARG A 12 22.34 14.92 51.00
N THR A 13 21.43 14.05 51.41
CA THR A 13 20.71 13.15 50.50
C THR A 13 19.50 13.88 49.91
N TYR A 14 19.45 13.99 48.59
CA TYR A 14 18.33 14.56 47.85
C TYR A 14 17.55 13.46 47.15
N TYR A 15 16.22 13.54 47.24
CA TYR A 15 15.32 12.69 46.46
C TYR A 15 14.98 13.40 45.16
N LEU A 16 15.45 12.86 44.05
CA LEU A 16 15.13 13.38 42.72
C LEU A 16 14.02 12.51 42.13
N LYS A 17 12.91 13.16 41.75
CA LYS A 17 11.78 12.55 41.05
C LYS A 17 11.51 13.33 39.77
N SER A 18 11.60 12.66 38.64
CA SER A 18 11.28 13.22 37.32
C SER A 18 10.63 12.13 36.48
N GLY A 19 9.34 12.30 36.17
CA GLY A 19 8.54 11.27 35.51
C GLY A 19 8.41 10.00 36.36
N TYR A 20 8.70 8.85 35.75
CA TYR A 20 8.59 7.52 36.38
C TYR A 20 9.81 7.10 37.20
N PHE A 21 10.91 7.87 37.17
CA PHE A 21 12.12 7.51 37.89
C PHE A 21 12.29 8.30 39.18
N SER A 22 12.76 7.60 40.21
CA SER A 22 13.17 8.21 41.48
C SER A 22 14.49 7.66 41.96
N LYS A 23 15.41 8.54 42.37
CA LYS A 23 16.73 8.15 42.91
C LYS A 23 17.14 9.07 44.05
N PHE A 24 17.82 8.50 45.04
CA PHE A 24 18.51 9.25 46.09
C PHE A 24 19.93 9.59 45.62
N VAL A 25 20.33 10.85 45.76
CA VAL A 25 21.68 11.32 45.43
C VAL A 25 22.26 12.01 46.66
N GLU A 26 23.42 11.54 47.10
CA GLU A 26 24.21 12.16 48.16
C GLU A 26 25.17 13.18 47.54
N ILE A 27 25.12 14.43 48.02
CA ILE A 27 25.86 15.52 47.39
C ILE A 27 26.62 16.33 48.44
N GLY A 28 27.92 16.54 48.18
CA GLY A 28 28.84 17.26 49.06
C GLY A 28 28.90 18.77 48.80
N ASN A 29 28.58 19.26 47.59
CA ASN A 29 28.54 20.70 47.28
C ASN A 29 27.52 21.11 46.17
N LYS A 30 27.32 22.43 45.96
CA LYS A 30 26.36 22.98 44.97
C LYS A 30 26.73 22.73 43.49
N GLU A 31 28.00 22.54 43.15
CA GLU A 31 28.44 22.25 41.77
C GLU A 31 28.16 20.79 41.41
N GLU A 32 28.47 19.84 42.31
CA GLU A 32 28.07 18.43 42.19
C GLU A 32 26.55 18.27 42.04
N PHE A 33 25.76 19.12 42.71
CA PHE A 33 24.29 19.14 42.56
C PHE A 33 23.85 19.54 41.15
N LYS A 34 24.48 20.55 40.56
CA LYS A 34 24.18 20.98 39.19
C LYS A 34 24.61 19.93 38.17
N GLU A 35 25.77 19.31 38.36
CA GLU A 35 26.25 18.23 37.50
C GLU A 35 25.35 16.98 37.60
N SER A 36 25.00 16.54 38.80
CA SER A 36 24.08 15.39 38.99
C SER A 36 22.71 15.61 38.35
N ASN A 37 22.12 16.80 38.47
CA ASN A 37 20.85 17.12 37.81
C ASN A 37 20.98 17.20 36.29
N THR A 38 22.11 17.69 35.78
CA THR A 38 22.38 17.72 34.34
C THR A 38 22.52 16.31 33.78
N ILE A 39 23.25 15.43 34.46
CA ILE A 39 23.38 14.01 34.08
C ILE A 39 22.03 13.30 34.11
N LEU A 40 21.20 13.54 35.14
CA LEU A 40 19.86 12.97 35.23
C LEU A 40 18.95 13.46 34.10
N PHE A 41 19.00 14.75 33.78
CA PHE A 41 18.24 15.33 32.68
C PHE A 41 18.66 14.75 31.33
N LEU A 42 19.96 14.65 31.07
CA LEU A 42 20.50 14.04 29.84
C LEU A 42 20.11 12.56 29.71
N ARG A 43 20.12 11.81 30.81
CA ARG A 43 19.65 10.41 30.82
C ARG A 43 18.16 10.32 30.50
N ASN A 44 17.32 11.16 31.11
CA ASN A 44 15.89 11.18 30.82
C ASN A 44 15.62 11.54 29.35
N LEU A 45 16.37 12.48 28.77
CA LEU A 45 16.26 12.80 27.34
C LEU A 45 16.66 11.62 26.45
N SER A 46 17.69 10.87 26.82
CA SER A 46 18.06 9.63 26.12
C SER A 46 16.94 8.60 26.20
N ASP A 47 16.41 8.34 27.41
CA ASP A 47 15.35 7.36 27.63
C ASP A 47 14.08 7.73 26.85
N VAL A 48 13.73 9.02 26.77
CA VAL A 48 12.60 9.52 25.95
C VAL A 48 12.89 9.36 24.46
N SER A 49 14.09 9.71 24.00
CA SER A 49 14.51 9.55 22.60
C SER A 49 14.44 8.09 22.14
N ASP A 50 14.93 7.17 22.98
CA ASP A 50 14.89 5.73 22.70
C ASP A 50 13.45 5.19 22.70
N SER A 51 12.60 5.68 23.61
CA SER A 51 11.17 5.34 23.64
C SER A 51 10.43 5.84 22.40
N LEU A 52 10.75 7.04 21.90
CA LEU A 52 10.17 7.58 20.67
C LEU A 52 10.55 6.73 19.45
N LYS A 53 11.84 6.37 19.32
CA LYS A 53 12.29 5.47 18.25
C LYS A 53 11.62 4.11 18.31
N ALA A 54 11.44 3.55 19.51
CA ALA A 54 10.75 2.27 19.67
C ALA A 54 9.29 2.35 19.20
N LEU A 55 8.59 3.45 19.52
CA LEU A 55 7.21 3.68 19.07
C LEU A 55 7.12 3.91 17.55
N GLU A 56 8.09 4.61 16.97
CA GLU A 56 8.18 4.80 15.51
C GLU A 56 8.37 3.46 14.80
N ASN A 57 9.32 2.64 15.26
CA ASN A 57 9.55 1.30 14.72
C ASN A 57 8.32 0.40 14.87
N GLU A 58 7.64 0.43 16.02
CA GLU A 58 6.42 -0.35 16.24
C GLU A 58 5.29 0.11 15.31
N ARG A 59 5.17 1.42 15.08
CA ARG A 59 4.20 1.97 14.13
C ARG A 59 4.49 1.52 12.71
N GLU A 60 5.76 1.57 12.29
CA GLU A 60 6.19 1.12 10.96
C GLU A 60 5.90 -0.37 10.76
N GLN A 61 6.24 -1.22 11.74
CA GLN A 61 5.92 -2.64 11.69
C GLN A 61 4.42 -2.91 11.58
N ARG A 62 3.59 -2.19 12.35
CA ARG A 62 2.12 -2.34 12.24
C ARG A 62 1.59 -1.94 10.85
N LEU A 63 2.19 -0.96 10.19
CA LEU A 63 1.80 -0.57 8.84
C LEU A 63 2.18 -1.66 7.82
N LEU A 64 3.37 -2.24 7.96
CA LEU A 64 3.82 -3.36 7.13
C LEU A 64 2.91 -4.59 7.31
N ASP A 65 2.59 -4.96 8.55
CA ASP A 65 1.67 -6.06 8.86
C ASP A 65 0.28 -5.83 8.24
N GLN A 66 -0.24 -4.60 8.32
CA GLN A 66 -1.52 -4.23 7.72
C GLN A 66 -1.48 -4.34 6.19
N GLN A 67 -0.41 -3.87 5.56
CA GLN A 67 -0.23 -3.96 4.12
C GLN A 67 -0.12 -5.43 3.66
N GLU A 68 0.57 -6.28 4.42
CA GLU A 68 0.67 -7.71 4.16
C GLU A 68 -0.69 -8.39 4.26
N ILE A 69 -1.45 -8.15 5.33
CA ILE A 69 -2.80 -8.69 5.50
C ILE A 69 -3.72 -8.26 4.35
N ILE A 70 -3.71 -6.99 3.97
CA ILE A 70 -4.53 -6.47 2.87
C ILE A 70 -4.14 -7.13 1.55
N THR A 71 -2.83 -7.29 1.30
CA THR A 71 -2.33 -7.96 0.11
C THR A 71 -2.84 -9.41 0.07
N ILE A 72 -2.69 -10.18 1.15
CA ILE A 72 -3.16 -11.56 1.24
C ILE A 72 -4.67 -11.66 0.99
N LEU A 73 -5.46 -10.73 1.55
CA LEU A 73 -6.90 -10.69 1.30
C LEU A 73 -7.22 -10.43 -0.18
N GLY A 74 -6.50 -9.51 -0.81
CA GLY A 74 -6.61 -9.26 -2.26
C GLY A 74 -6.26 -10.51 -3.07
N GLU A 75 -5.18 -11.22 -2.71
CA GLU A 75 -4.77 -12.47 -3.39
C GLU A 75 -5.84 -13.56 -3.30
N ILE A 76 -6.46 -13.72 -2.13
CA ILE A 76 -7.54 -14.70 -1.92
C ILE A 76 -8.74 -14.36 -2.81
N LEU A 77 -9.09 -13.08 -2.93
CA LEU A 77 -10.22 -12.65 -3.75
C LEU A 77 -9.96 -12.88 -5.24
N GLU A 78 -8.75 -12.57 -5.72
CA GLU A 78 -8.38 -12.79 -7.12
C GLU A 78 -8.24 -14.27 -7.48
N SER A 79 -7.91 -15.13 -6.52
CA SER A 79 -7.87 -16.57 -6.76
C SER A 79 -9.24 -17.15 -7.18
N ARG A 80 -10.34 -16.46 -6.86
CA ARG A 80 -11.70 -16.85 -7.29
C ARG A 80 -12.00 -16.51 -8.75
N SER A 81 -11.34 -15.50 -9.32
CA SER A 81 -11.44 -15.07 -10.72
C SER A 81 -10.37 -15.70 -11.62
N GLY A 82 -9.59 -16.64 -11.07
CA GLY A 82 -8.46 -17.31 -11.71
C GLY A 82 -7.37 -16.39 -12.25
N GLU A 83 -7.31 -15.17 -11.72
CA GLU A 83 -6.13 -14.33 -11.75
C GLU A 83 -5.11 -14.88 -10.73
N THR A 84 -3.81 -14.75 -11.04
CA THR A 84 -2.77 -15.19 -10.09
C THR A 84 -2.78 -14.24 -8.89
N GLY A 85 -2.62 -14.73 -7.65
CA GLY A 85 -2.45 -13.86 -6.47
C GLY A 85 -1.36 -12.78 -6.67
N SER A 86 -0.32 -13.09 -7.45
CA SER A 86 0.69 -12.13 -7.88
C SER A 86 0.17 -10.85 -8.55
N HIS A 87 -1.03 -10.86 -9.14
CA HIS A 87 -1.64 -9.72 -9.82
C HIS A 87 -1.77 -8.52 -8.88
N VAL A 88 -2.39 -8.70 -7.70
CA VAL A 88 -2.59 -7.58 -6.77
C VAL A 88 -1.28 -6.98 -6.28
N LYS A 89 -0.24 -7.82 -6.11
CA LYS A 89 1.13 -7.37 -5.79
C LYS A 89 1.76 -6.55 -6.92
N ARG A 90 1.58 -6.99 -8.17
CA ARG A 90 2.10 -6.27 -9.35
C ARG A 90 1.39 -4.94 -9.54
N VAL A 91 0.05 -4.92 -9.48
CA VAL A 91 -0.74 -3.69 -9.55
C VAL A 91 -0.33 -2.71 -8.46
N ALA A 92 -0.20 -3.16 -7.21
CA ALA A 92 0.24 -2.31 -6.10
C ALA A 92 1.62 -1.68 -6.33
N ARG A 93 2.61 -2.47 -6.77
CA ARG A 93 3.98 -1.99 -6.99
C ARG A 93 4.06 -1.06 -8.20
N VAL A 94 3.38 -1.39 -9.31
CA VAL A 94 3.32 -0.55 -10.51
C VAL A 94 2.61 0.78 -10.20
N ALA A 95 1.47 0.73 -9.50
CA ALA A 95 0.75 1.94 -9.08
C ALA A 95 1.61 2.81 -8.16
N GLY A 96 2.33 2.21 -7.21
CA GLY A 96 3.26 2.92 -6.34
C GLY A 96 4.41 3.59 -7.10
N HIS A 97 5.02 2.90 -8.07
CA HIS A 97 6.10 3.46 -8.89
C HIS A 97 5.60 4.63 -9.75
N LEU A 98 4.43 4.49 -10.36
CA LEU A 98 3.82 5.56 -11.16
C LEU A 98 3.43 6.76 -10.29
N ALA A 99 2.92 6.52 -9.08
CA ALA A 99 2.63 7.57 -8.10
C ALA A 99 3.88 8.36 -7.68
N GLU A 100 5.01 7.68 -7.48
CA GLU A 100 6.29 8.30 -7.15
C GLU A 100 6.79 9.17 -8.31
N LEU A 101 6.78 8.64 -9.54
CA LEU A 101 7.16 9.39 -10.74
C LEU A 101 6.25 10.59 -11.02
N TYR A 102 4.95 10.49 -10.67
CA TYR A 102 4.00 11.61 -10.76
C TYR A 102 4.29 12.70 -9.72
N GLY A 103 5.04 12.40 -8.66
CA GLY A 103 5.40 13.34 -7.60
C GLY A 103 4.42 13.37 -6.42
N LEU A 104 3.71 12.26 -6.16
CA LEU A 104 2.93 12.12 -4.92
C LEU A 104 3.84 12.06 -3.69
N SER A 105 3.29 12.38 -2.52
CA SER A 105 4.02 12.32 -1.26
C SER A 105 4.38 10.86 -0.91
N SER A 106 5.44 10.63 -0.11
CA SER A 106 5.78 9.28 0.35
C SER A 106 4.61 8.59 1.04
N TYR A 107 3.84 9.35 1.82
CA TYR A 107 2.61 8.87 2.46
C TYR A 107 1.58 8.38 1.43
N ASP A 108 1.33 9.15 0.38
CA ASP A 108 0.36 8.78 -0.66
C ASP A 108 0.83 7.60 -1.51
N VAL A 109 2.14 7.50 -1.75
CA VAL A 109 2.78 6.37 -2.44
C VAL A 109 2.60 5.08 -1.63
N ASP A 110 2.79 5.12 -0.32
CA ASP A 110 2.57 3.96 0.55
C ASP A 110 1.07 3.64 0.68
N LEU A 111 0.23 4.68 0.73
CA LEU A 111 -1.22 4.52 0.77
C LEU A 111 -1.75 3.83 -0.50
N ILE A 112 -1.36 4.27 -1.70
CA ILE A 112 -1.81 3.65 -2.95
C ILE A 112 -1.32 2.20 -3.08
N LYS A 113 -0.07 1.90 -2.67
CA LYS A 113 0.44 0.52 -2.60
C LYS A 113 -0.38 -0.35 -1.66
N THR A 114 -0.92 0.23 -0.59
CA THR A 114 -1.74 -0.49 0.39
C THR A 114 -3.17 -0.71 -0.10
N VAL A 115 -3.78 0.27 -0.78
CA VAL A 115 -5.21 0.18 -1.17
C VAL A 115 -5.46 -0.40 -2.54
N ALA A 116 -4.49 -0.32 -3.47
CA ALA A 116 -4.64 -0.87 -4.83
C ALA A 116 -4.98 -2.38 -4.86
N PRO A 117 -4.46 -3.25 -3.97
CA PRO A 117 -4.88 -4.66 -3.89
C PRO A 117 -6.38 -4.89 -3.67
N LEU A 118 -7.12 -3.88 -3.20
CA LEU A 118 -8.55 -3.98 -2.90
C LEU A 118 -9.46 -3.45 -4.02
N HIS A 119 -8.91 -3.03 -5.16
CA HIS A 119 -9.70 -2.45 -6.26
C HIS A 119 -10.85 -3.37 -6.70
N ASP A 120 -10.60 -4.68 -6.69
CA ASP A 120 -11.55 -5.71 -7.12
C ASP A 120 -12.28 -6.43 -5.98
N VAL A 121 -12.24 -5.89 -4.74
CA VAL A 121 -12.85 -6.55 -3.56
C VAL A 121 -14.33 -6.89 -3.75
N GLY A 122 -15.05 -6.11 -4.56
CA GLY A 122 -16.47 -6.30 -4.83
C GLY A 122 -16.80 -7.55 -5.66
N LYS A 123 -15.80 -8.17 -6.32
CA LYS A 123 -15.97 -9.48 -6.98
C LYS A 123 -16.44 -10.55 -6.01
N VAL A 124 -16.21 -10.38 -4.69
CA VAL A 124 -16.71 -11.29 -3.66
C VAL A 124 -18.22 -11.53 -3.76
N ALA A 125 -18.96 -10.51 -4.21
CA ALA A 125 -20.41 -10.51 -4.31
C ALA A 125 -20.94 -10.79 -5.73
N ILE A 126 -20.08 -11.31 -6.62
CA ILE A 126 -20.42 -11.84 -7.94
C ILE A 126 -20.35 -13.37 -7.88
N ALA A 127 -21.30 -14.04 -8.54
CA ALA A 127 -21.39 -15.50 -8.56
C ALA A 127 -20.24 -16.14 -9.37
N ASP A 128 -19.70 -17.25 -8.87
CA ASP A 128 -18.58 -17.94 -9.52
C ASP A 128 -18.95 -18.45 -10.92
N GLU A 129 -20.21 -18.83 -11.14
CA GLU A 129 -20.70 -19.28 -12.45
C GLU A 129 -20.67 -18.17 -13.51
N ILE A 130 -20.55 -16.90 -13.10
CA ILE A 130 -20.43 -15.75 -14.00
C ILE A 130 -18.97 -15.32 -14.13
N LEU A 131 -18.22 -15.29 -13.01
CA LEU A 131 -16.79 -14.96 -13.02
C LEU A 131 -15.96 -15.96 -13.82
N ASN A 132 -16.25 -17.26 -13.68
CA ASN A 132 -15.41 -18.34 -14.20
C ASN A 132 -15.91 -18.94 -15.53
N LYS A 133 -16.69 -18.19 -16.33
CA LYS A 133 -17.20 -18.71 -17.60
C LYS A 133 -16.05 -18.92 -18.61
N PRO A 134 -15.95 -20.12 -19.23
CA PRO A 134 -14.96 -20.41 -20.25
C PRO A 134 -15.36 -19.83 -21.64
N ARG A 135 -15.98 -18.65 -21.67
CA ARG A 135 -16.42 -17.96 -22.88
C ARG A 135 -16.53 -16.46 -22.63
N GLU A 136 -16.65 -15.69 -23.71
CA GLU A 136 -17.04 -14.28 -23.61
C GLU A 136 -18.39 -14.15 -22.91
N LEU A 137 -18.50 -13.11 -22.07
CA LEU A 137 -19.70 -12.78 -21.32
C LEU A 137 -20.76 -12.21 -22.26
N THR A 138 -22.03 -12.50 -21.96
CA THR A 138 -23.13 -11.77 -22.60
C THR A 138 -23.17 -10.33 -22.10
N TYR A 139 -23.89 -9.45 -22.81
CA TYR A 139 -24.10 -8.08 -22.36
C TYR A 139 -24.64 -8.01 -20.92
N ASP A 140 -25.68 -8.79 -20.60
CA ASP A 140 -26.27 -8.80 -19.26
C ASP A 140 -25.31 -9.33 -18.18
N GLU A 141 -24.49 -10.34 -18.51
CA GLU A 141 -23.45 -10.85 -17.62
C GLU A 141 -22.36 -9.80 -17.37
N PHE A 142 -21.98 -9.06 -18.41
CA PHE A 142 -21.01 -7.98 -18.30
C PHE A 142 -21.56 -6.82 -17.44
N GLU A 143 -22.81 -6.41 -17.64
CA GLU A 143 -23.47 -5.39 -16.79
C GLU A 143 -23.51 -5.84 -15.32
N LEU A 144 -23.70 -7.14 -15.06
CA LEU A 144 -23.61 -7.66 -13.70
C LEU A 144 -22.17 -7.57 -13.14
N ILE A 145 -21.15 -7.93 -13.93
CA ILE A 145 -19.75 -7.83 -13.48
C ILE A 145 -19.37 -6.39 -13.14
N LYS A 146 -19.81 -5.39 -13.92
CA LYS A 146 -19.53 -3.97 -13.62
C LYS A 146 -19.93 -3.57 -12.21
N THR A 147 -20.94 -4.23 -11.62
CA THR A 147 -21.41 -3.95 -10.27
C THR A 147 -20.37 -4.23 -9.18
N HIS A 148 -19.27 -4.94 -9.46
CA HIS A 148 -18.20 -5.16 -8.48
C HIS A 148 -17.62 -3.82 -7.98
N THR A 149 -17.55 -2.78 -8.83
CA THR A 149 -17.08 -1.44 -8.43
C THR A 149 -17.94 -0.85 -7.32
N SER A 150 -19.26 -0.85 -7.51
CA SER A 150 -20.23 -0.34 -6.54
C SER A 150 -20.32 -1.22 -5.29
N LYS A 151 -20.32 -2.55 -5.45
CA LYS A 151 -20.29 -3.50 -4.33
C LYS A 151 -19.01 -3.34 -3.49
N GLY A 152 -17.87 -3.13 -4.13
CA GLY A 152 -16.59 -2.91 -3.47
C GLY A 152 -16.58 -1.60 -2.70
N TYR A 153 -17.14 -0.54 -3.27
CA TYR A 153 -17.36 0.72 -2.55
C TYR A 153 -18.23 0.50 -1.30
N ASP A 154 -19.39 -0.16 -1.42
CA ASP A 154 -20.30 -0.39 -0.30
C ASP A 154 -19.66 -1.17 0.85
N ILE A 155 -18.82 -2.17 0.52
CA ILE A 155 -18.07 -2.97 1.50
C ILE A 155 -17.06 -2.09 2.26
N LEU A 156 -16.30 -1.27 1.53
CA LEU A 156 -15.17 -0.52 2.09
C LEU A 156 -15.60 0.81 2.75
N SER A 157 -16.66 1.45 2.24
CA SER A 157 -17.17 2.74 2.74
C SER A 157 -17.84 2.64 4.10
N ALA A 158 -18.09 1.42 4.60
CA ALA A 158 -18.58 1.18 5.96
C ALA A 158 -17.59 1.62 7.05
N SER A 159 -16.31 1.79 6.71
CA SER A 159 -15.26 2.21 7.64
C SER A 159 -15.01 3.72 7.60
N ASN A 160 -14.76 4.30 8.78
CA ASN A 160 -14.35 5.69 8.93
C ASN A 160 -12.83 5.91 8.85
N SER A 161 -12.05 4.86 8.55
CA SER A 161 -10.61 5.01 8.31
C SER A 161 -10.36 5.68 6.96
N GLU A 162 -9.41 6.62 6.92
CA GLU A 162 -8.97 7.27 5.68
C GLU A 162 -8.51 6.26 4.63
N MET A 163 -7.72 5.27 5.05
CA MET A 163 -7.26 4.19 4.17
C MET A 163 -8.44 3.43 3.53
N MET A 164 -9.46 3.10 4.31
CA MET A 164 -10.62 2.36 3.80
C MET A 164 -11.50 3.21 2.89
N ARG A 165 -11.67 4.51 3.18
CA ARG A 165 -12.36 5.43 2.27
C ARG A 165 -11.61 5.60 0.94
N MET A 166 -10.28 5.63 0.99
CA MET A 166 -9.46 5.69 -0.20
C MET A 166 -9.56 4.39 -1.01
N ALA A 167 -9.49 3.24 -0.34
CA ALA A 167 -9.73 1.94 -0.98
C ALA A 167 -11.13 1.87 -1.62
N ALA A 168 -12.17 2.37 -0.93
CA ALA A 168 -13.53 2.44 -1.48
C ALA A 168 -13.56 3.29 -2.76
N THR A 169 -12.88 4.44 -2.75
CA THR A 169 -12.78 5.34 -3.92
C THR A 169 -12.09 4.63 -5.09
N VAL A 170 -10.96 3.96 -4.85
CA VAL A 170 -10.25 3.20 -5.88
C VAL A 170 -11.12 2.06 -6.44
N ALA A 171 -11.76 1.27 -5.56
CA ALA A 171 -12.64 0.19 -5.99
C ALA A 171 -13.82 0.70 -6.84
N HIS A 172 -14.36 1.87 -6.51
CA HIS A 172 -15.47 2.46 -7.26
C HIS A 172 -15.04 3.03 -8.62
N GLU A 173 -13.82 3.57 -8.72
CA GLU A 173 -13.45 4.43 -9.84
C GLU A 173 -12.38 3.86 -10.78
N HIS A 174 -11.73 2.74 -10.46
CA HIS A 174 -10.62 2.21 -11.27
C HIS A 174 -11.00 1.82 -12.71
N HIS A 175 -12.30 1.67 -13.00
CA HIS A 175 -12.84 1.46 -14.35
C HIS A 175 -13.52 2.70 -14.96
N GLU A 176 -13.42 3.86 -14.30
CA GLU A 176 -13.72 5.13 -14.94
C GLU A 176 -12.67 5.44 -16.00
N LYS A 177 -13.09 6.08 -17.09
CA LYS A 177 -12.23 6.41 -18.23
C LYS A 177 -12.07 7.92 -18.32
N TRP A 178 -10.88 8.39 -18.68
CA TRP A 178 -10.59 9.83 -18.75
C TRP A 178 -11.62 10.61 -19.59
N ASP A 179 -12.13 10.02 -20.67
CA ASP A 179 -13.14 10.60 -21.56
C ASP A 179 -14.60 10.54 -21.04
N GLY A 180 -14.85 9.92 -19.89
CA GLY A 180 -16.19 9.76 -19.30
C GLY A 180 -16.98 8.56 -19.83
N SER A 181 -16.40 7.72 -20.69
CA SER A 181 -17.06 6.51 -21.20
C SER A 181 -16.96 5.29 -20.26
N GLY A 182 -16.35 5.48 -19.08
CA GLY A 182 -16.17 4.46 -18.05
C GLY A 182 -17.43 4.21 -17.21
N TYR A 183 -17.24 3.44 -16.14
CA TYR A 183 -18.30 3.07 -15.21
C TYR A 183 -17.74 3.05 -13.78
N PRO A 184 -18.59 3.13 -12.74
CA PRO A 184 -20.06 3.09 -12.74
C PRO A 184 -20.74 4.46 -12.90
N CYS A 185 -20.04 5.57 -12.70
CA CYS A 185 -20.64 6.91 -12.67
C CYS A 185 -20.41 7.71 -13.97
N GLY A 186 -19.49 7.28 -14.84
CA GLY A 186 -19.14 8.03 -16.05
C GLY A 186 -18.38 9.32 -15.71
N LYS A 187 -17.53 9.27 -14.67
CA LYS A 187 -16.67 10.40 -14.29
C LYS A 187 -15.64 10.64 -15.38
N ALA A 188 -15.31 11.91 -15.61
CA ALA A 188 -14.36 12.31 -16.65
C ALA A 188 -13.24 13.19 -16.09
N GLY A 189 -12.06 13.06 -16.68
CA GLY A 189 -10.89 13.86 -16.35
C GLY A 189 -10.53 13.83 -14.86
N ILE A 190 -10.30 15.02 -14.31
CA ILE A 190 -9.91 15.23 -12.91
C ILE A 190 -11.02 14.94 -11.89
N GLN A 191 -12.25 14.62 -12.33
CA GLN A 191 -13.30 14.16 -11.42
C GLN A 191 -13.03 12.74 -10.92
N ILE A 192 -12.20 11.98 -11.65
CA ILE A 192 -11.70 10.68 -11.23
C ILE A 192 -10.54 10.92 -10.26
N HIS A 193 -10.60 10.27 -9.10
CA HIS A 193 -9.56 10.39 -8.09
C HIS A 193 -8.20 9.97 -8.68
N ILE A 194 -7.12 10.66 -8.28
CA ILE A 194 -5.77 10.41 -8.82
C ILE A 194 -5.33 8.95 -8.60
N PHE A 195 -5.66 8.35 -7.45
CA PHE A 195 -5.35 6.95 -7.20
C PHE A 195 -6.08 6.01 -8.16
N ALA A 196 -7.34 6.27 -8.49
CA ALA A 196 -8.08 5.45 -9.43
C ALA A 196 -7.52 5.57 -10.86
N ARG A 197 -7.12 6.78 -11.27
CA ARG A 197 -6.43 7.00 -12.55
C ARG A 197 -5.11 6.22 -12.65
N ILE A 198 -4.32 6.21 -11.58
CA ILE A 198 -3.04 5.46 -11.50
C ILE A 198 -3.30 3.95 -11.48
N VAL A 199 -4.24 3.48 -10.66
CA VAL A 199 -4.57 2.04 -10.54
C VAL A 199 -5.14 1.51 -11.85
N SER A 200 -5.94 2.28 -12.58
CA SER A 200 -6.46 1.90 -13.91
C SER A 200 -5.32 1.60 -14.90
N ILE A 201 -4.26 2.42 -14.93
CA ILE A 201 -3.07 2.16 -15.76
C ILE A 201 -2.36 0.88 -15.31
N ALA A 202 -2.14 0.73 -14.00
CA ALA A 202 -1.44 -0.42 -13.43
C ALA A 202 -2.17 -1.75 -13.67
N ASP A 203 -3.49 -1.78 -13.48
CA ASP A 203 -4.36 -2.93 -13.71
C ASP A 203 -4.37 -3.34 -15.18
N VAL A 204 -4.64 -2.40 -16.09
CA VAL A 204 -4.65 -2.69 -17.53
C VAL A 204 -3.28 -3.13 -18.04
N PHE A 205 -2.19 -2.53 -17.54
CA PHE A 205 -0.84 -2.93 -17.87
C PHE A 205 -0.57 -4.39 -17.50
N ASP A 206 -0.92 -4.78 -16.27
CA ASP A 206 -0.77 -6.16 -15.79
C ASP A 206 -1.61 -7.13 -16.62
N ALA A 207 -2.88 -6.81 -16.82
CA ALA A 207 -3.84 -7.61 -17.57
C ALA A 207 -3.40 -7.87 -19.02
N LEU A 208 -2.73 -6.92 -19.68
CA LEU A 208 -2.23 -7.07 -21.05
C LEU A 208 -1.00 -7.99 -21.16
N LEU A 209 -0.16 -8.03 -20.13
CA LEU A 209 1.06 -8.83 -20.11
C LEU A 209 0.84 -10.26 -19.59
N MET A 210 -0.29 -10.54 -18.96
CA MET A 210 -0.61 -11.85 -18.41
C MET A 210 -1.23 -12.81 -19.44
N VAL A 211 -0.92 -14.10 -19.27
CA VAL A 211 -1.53 -15.19 -20.04
C VAL A 211 -2.94 -15.41 -19.50
N ARG A 212 -3.94 -15.38 -20.38
CA ARG A 212 -5.33 -15.75 -20.06
C ARG A 212 -5.75 -16.97 -20.90
N PRO A 213 -6.71 -17.81 -20.47
CA PRO A 213 -7.03 -19.06 -21.19
C PRO A 213 -7.38 -18.90 -22.67
N TYR A 214 -7.86 -17.72 -23.08
CA TYR A 214 -8.28 -17.41 -24.45
C TYR A 214 -7.43 -16.34 -25.13
N LYS A 215 -6.45 -15.74 -24.42
CA LYS A 215 -5.69 -14.59 -24.91
C LYS A 215 -4.21 -14.76 -24.60
N LYS A 216 -3.40 -14.76 -25.65
CA LYS A 216 -1.94 -14.68 -25.51
C LYS A 216 -1.54 -13.31 -24.94
N PRO A 217 -0.51 -13.27 -24.08
CA PRO A 217 0.02 -12.01 -23.57
C PRO A 217 0.48 -11.15 -24.74
N TRP A 218 0.31 -9.84 -24.60
CA TRP A 218 0.72 -8.88 -25.62
C TRP A 218 2.24 -8.73 -25.62
N SER A 219 2.80 -8.35 -26.76
CA SER A 219 4.20 -7.94 -26.78
C SER A 219 4.35 -6.59 -26.08
N ASN A 220 5.50 -6.34 -25.43
CA ASN A 220 5.80 -5.04 -24.83
C ASN A 220 5.57 -3.88 -25.83
N LYS A 221 5.87 -4.10 -27.12
CA LYS A 221 5.63 -3.13 -28.18
C LYS A 221 4.14 -2.83 -28.39
N ASP A 222 3.29 -3.85 -28.37
CA ASP A 222 1.84 -3.67 -28.53
C ASP A 222 1.23 -2.95 -27.33
N VAL A 223 1.71 -3.28 -26.11
CA VAL A 223 1.31 -2.59 -24.87
C VAL A 223 1.72 -1.12 -24.93
N PHE A 224 2.97 -0.82 -25.28
CA PHE A 224 3.47 0.55 -25.45
C PHE A 224 2.61 1.36 -26.42
N ASN A 225 2.34 0.80 -27.61
CA ASN A 225 1.52 1.46 -28.62
C ASN A 225 0.08 1.68 -28.15
N PHE A 226 -0.48 0.73 -27.39
CA PHE A 226 -1.83 0.82 -26.86
C PHE A 226 -1.98 1.98 -25.87
N PHE A 227 -1.07 2.10 -24.91
CA PHE A 227 -1.09 3.23 -23.98
C PHE A 227 -0.99 4.56 -24.72
N GLY A 228 -0.09 4.66 -25.72
CA GLY A 228 0.00 5.87 -26.56
C GLY A 228 -1.31 6.21 -27.30
N LEU A 229 -2.04 5.22 -27.79
CA LEU A 229 -3.32 5.41 -28.50
C LEU A 229 -4.51 5.72 -27.57
N GLN A 230 -4.44 5.29 -26.31
CA GLN A 230 -5.48 5.43 -25.30
C GLN A 230 -5.27 6.63 -24.35
N SER A 231 -4.13 7.32 -24.46
CA SER A 231 -3.85 8.60 -23.80
C SER A 231 -4.94 9.63 -24.14
N GLY A 232 -5.54 10.23 -23.11
CA GLY A 232 -6.64 11.19 -23.23
C GLY A 232 -8.00 10.56 -23.56
N LYS A 233 -8.11 9.23 -23.62
CA LYS A 233 -9.36 8.48 -23.81
C LYS A 233 -9.64 7.60 -22.59
N HIS A 234 -8.98 6.45 -22.53
CA HIS A 234 -9.05 5.57 -21.38
C HIS A 234 -8.26 6.19 -20.22
N PHE A 235 -7.02 6.63 -20.50
CA PHE A 235 -6.07 7.02 -19.47
C PHE A 235 -5.86 8.52 -19.43
N ASP A 236 -5.54 9.00 -18.23
CA ASP A 236 -5.04 10.35 -18.01
C ASP A 236 -3.79 10.59 -18.88
N PRO A 237 -3.77 11.65 -19.72
CA PRO A 237 -2.68 11.88 -20.63
C PRO A 237 -1.35 12.17 -19.93
N ASP A 238 -1.36 12.82 -18.77
CA ASP A 238 -0.13 13.16 -18.03
C ASP A 238 0.49 11.91 -17.42
N LEU A 239 -0.35 11.07 -16.78
CA LEU A 239 0.10 9.78 -16.24
C LEU A 239 0.55 8.83 -17.35
N CYS A 240 -0.16 8.81 -18.48
CA CYS A 240 0.19 7.97 -19.60
C CYS A 240 1.53 8.39 -20.21
N GLN A 241 1.82 9.69 -20.29
CA GLN A 241 3.11 10.20 -20.75
C GLN A 241 4.25 9.75 -19.82
N ILE A 242 4.10 9.92 -18.51
CA ILE A 242 5.07 9.44 -17.50
C ILE A 242 5.28 7.93 -17.62
N PHE A 243 4.20 7.17 -17.77
CA PHE A 243 4.26 5.71 -17.93
C PHE A 243 5.04 5.30 -19.19
N ILE A 244 4.78 5.96 -20.32
CA ILE A 244 5.44 5.70 -21.60
C ILE A 244 6.92 6.06 -21.57
N ASP A 245 7.26 7.21 -20.99
CA ASP A 245 8.64 7.69 -20.91
C ASP A 245 9.52 6.76 -20.04
N ASN A 246 8.90 6.06 -19.08
CA ASN A 246 9.58 5.14 -18.16
C ASN A 246 9.17 3.67 -18.43
N PHE A 247 8.68 3.35 -19.62
CA PHE A 247 8.05 2.05 -19.92
C PHE A 247 8.98 0.84 -19.70
N GLU A 248 10.28 0.99 -19.96
CA GLU A 248 11.27 -0.07 -19.71
C GLU A 248 11.38 -0.39 -18.21
N GLU A 249 11.35 0.62 -17.34
CA GLU A 249 11.37 0.44 -15.89
C GLU A 249 10.15 -0.33 -15.40
N PHE A 250 8.96 -0.01 -15.91
CA PHE A 250 7.73 -0.74 -15.59
C PHE A 250 7.78 -2.20 -16.07
N CYS A 251 8.34 -2.44 -17.26
CA CYS A 251 8.54 -3.79 -17.77
C CYS A 251 9.49 -4.60 -16.89
N ASP A 252 10.58 -4.00 -16.41
CA ASP A 252 11.56 -4.68 -15.56
C ASP A 252 11.04 -4.88 -14.13
N LEU A 253 10.29 -3.92 -13.59
CA LEU A 253 9.56 -4.07 -12.33
C LEU A 253 8.56 -5.22 -12.42
N HIS A 254 7.78 -5.31 -13.49
CA HIS A 254 6.83 -6.40 -13.68
C HIS A 254 7.52 -7.78 -13.78
N LYS A 255 8.68 -7.87 -14.45
CA LYS A 255 9.47 -9.11 -14.50
C LYS A 255 10.04 -9.50 -13.13
N SER A 256 10.58 -8.55 -12.37
CA SER A 256 11.22 -8.83 -11.08
C SER A 256 10.21 -9.39 -10.08
N ILE A 257 9.00 -8.83 -10.03
CA ILE A 257 7.93 -9.31 -9.15
C ILE A 257 7.52 -10.74 -9.51
N ASN A 258 7.42 -11.06 -10.80
CA ASN A 258 7.14 -12.42 -11.22
C ASN A 258 8.22 -13.40 -10.74
N ALA A 259 9.50 -13.03 -10.87
CA ALA A 259 10.62 -13.85 -10.39
C ALA A 259 10.63 -14.06 -8.86
N GLU A 260 10.31 -13.01 -8.08
CA GLU A 260 10.16 -13.09 -6.62
C GLU A 260 9.08 -14.11 -6.23
N VAL A 261 7.92 -14.06 -6.89
CA VAL A 261 6.83 -15.00 -6.58
C VAL A 261 7.21 -16.44 -6.91
N PHE A 262 7.81 -16.69 -8.08
CA PHE A 262 8.26 -18.05 -8.45
C PHE A 262 9.23 -18.66 -7.43
N ASN A 263 10.10 -17.85 -6.83
CA ASN A 263 11.06 -18.29 -5.81
C ASN A 263 10.45 -18.53 -4.42
N SER A 264 9.28 -17.96 -4.13
CA SER A 264 8.57 -18.12 -2.84
C SER A 264 7.62 -19.33 -2.80
N THR A 265 7.28 -19.90 -3.96
CA THR A 265 6.35 -21.04 -4.12
C THR A 265 7.00 -22.42 -3.86
N GLU A 266 7.48 -22.69 -2.63
CA GLU A 266 7.70 -24.07 -2.15
C GLU A 266 6.44 -24.70 -1.51
N LEU A 267 5.29 -24.01 -1.53
CA LEU A 267 4.03 -24.48 -0.93
C LEU A 267 2.82 -24.42 -1.88
N ALA A 268 2.87 -25.06 -3.05
CA ALA A 268 1.65 -25.31 -3.83
C ALA A 268 1.72 -26.52 -4.78
N PRO A 269 1.36 -27.74 -4.33
CA PRO A 269 0.92 -28.79 -5.25
C PRO A 269 -0.60 -28.77 -5.55
N TYR A 270 -1.37 -27.76 -5.07
CA TYR A 270 -2.84 -27.80 -5.14
C TYR A 270 -3.53 -26.80 -6.07
N ILE A 271 -2.82 -25.99 -6.86
CA ILE A 271 -3.47 -25.05 -7.79
C ILE A 271 -3.12 -25.46 -9.22
N SER A 272 -3.81 -26.50 -9.68
CA SER A 272 -3.81 -26.95 -11.06
C SER A 272 -4.96 -26.26 -11.80
N THR A 273 -4.61 -25.65 -12.93
CA THR A 273 -5.42 -25.00 -13.98
C THR A 273 -5.71 -23.49 -13.80
N PRO A 274 -5.24 -22.63 -14.73
CA PRO A 274 -5.64 -21.22 -14.79
C PRO A 274 -7.04 -21.11 -15.42
N ILE A 275 -7.98 -20.45 -14.73
CA ILE A 275 -9.40 -20.32 -15.13
C ILE A 275 -9.83 -18.84 -15.20
N SER A 276 -9.75 -18.29 -16.41
CA SER A 276 -10.51 -17.19 -17.04
C SER A 276 -10.85 -15.89 -16.30
N ALA A 277 -10.38 -14.74 -16.83
CA ALA A 277 -11.03 -13.43 -16.68
C ALA A 277 -10.84 -12.54 -17.94
N LEU A 278 -11.86 -11.73 -18.30
CA LEU A 278 -11.90 -10.83 -19.47
C LEU A 278 -12.52 -9.48 -19.09
N VAL A 279 -11.74 -8.38 -19.16
CA VAL A 279 -12.20 -6.97 -19.35
C VAL A 279 -11.00 -6.18 -19.91
N LEU A 280 -11.13 -5.58 -21.10
CA LEU A 280 -10.28 -4.51 -21.67
C LEU A 280 -11.18 -3.55 -22.45
#